data_AF-A0A959GGZ4-F1
#
_entry.id   AF-A0A959GGZ4-F1
#
_cell.length_a   1.000
_cell.length_b   1.000
_cell.length_c   1.000
_cell.angle_alpha   90.00
_cell.angle_beta   90.00
_cell.angle_gamma   90.00
#
_symmetry.space_group_name_H-M   'P 1'
#
loop_
_entity.id
_entity.type
_entity.pdbx_description
1 polymer ?
#
loop_
_entity_poly.entity_id
_entity_poly.type
_entity_poly.pdbx_seq_one_letter_code
_entity_poly.pdbx_strand_id
1 'polypeptide(L)'
;HKTDPAMSISIGRLAVETRLFPLYEIEQQQYTINYIPEKEVPVTECLKHQGRFRHLFREENYPILEEIQEHTDWYWKQLLSKT
;
A
#
# COMPACT_ATOMS: atom_id res chain seq x y z
N HIS A 1 1.91 1.62 14.63
CA HIS A 1 2.72 0.87 13.64
C HIS A 1 3.90 0.08 14.23
N LYS A 2 4.47 0.47 15.40
CA LYS A 2 5.73 -0.10 15.93
C LYS A 2 6.86 0.05 14.90
N THR A 3 7.16 1.29 14.55
CA THR A 3 8.17 1.71 13.55
C THR A 3 9.21 2.59 14.24
N ASP A 4 10.40 2.68 13.65
CA ASP A 4 11.38 3.71 14.04
C ASP A 4 10.78 5.10 13.77
N PRO A 5 10.71 6.01 14.76
CA PRO A 5 10.21 7.37 14.57
C PRO A 5 10.88 8.11 13.40
N ALA A 6 12.18 7.90 13.16
CA ALA A 6 12.92 8.53 12.08
C ALA A 6 12.44 8.11 10.68
N MET A 7 11.83 6.92 10.59
CA MET A 7 11.32 6.35 9.33
C MET A 7 9.87 6.77 9.01
N SER A 8 9.24 7.63 9.82
CA SER A 8 7.81 7.95 9.67
C SER A 8 7.46 8.51 8.29
N ILE A 9 8.26 9.45 7.79
CA ILE A 9 8.03 10.08 6.47
C ILE A 9 8.28 9.08 5.33
N SER A 10 9.36 8.30 5.40
CA SER A 10 9.67 7.30 4.37
C SER A 10 8.62 6.19 4.33
N ILE A 11 8.10 5.74 5.47
CA ILE A 11 7.03 4.73 5.52
C ILE A 11 5.71 5.31 4.99
N GLY A 12 5.41 6.58 5.29
CA GLY A 12 4.26 7.27 4.70
C GLY A 12 4.33 7.33 3.18
N ARG A 13 5.51 7.66 2.63
CA ARG A 13 5.76 7.61 1.18
C ARG A 13 5.61 6.19 0.64
N LEU A 14 6.24 5.19 1.27
CA LEU A 14 6.13 3.80 0.86
C LEU A 14 4.68 3.31 0.83
N ALA A 15 3.83 3.72 1.78
CA ALA A 15 2.42 3.33 1.76
C ALA A 15 1.68 3.82 0.50
N VAL A 16 2.04 5.00 -0.01
CA VAL A 16 1.50 5.55 -1.25
C VAL A 16 2.12 4.85 -2.47
N GLU A 17 3.45 4.70 -2.49
CA GLU A 17 4.20 4.03 -3.58
C GLU A 17 3.73 2.59 -3.80
N THR A 18 3.46 1.84 -2.71
CA THR A 18 2.94 0.47 -2.79
C THR A 18 1.43 0.39 -3.01
N ARG A 19 0.74 1.53 -3.20
CA ARG A 19 -0.72 1.63 -3.39
C ARG A 19 -1.55 1.12 -2.20
N LEU A 20 -0.92 0.86 -1.05
CA LEU A 20 -1.63 0.50 0.20
C LEU A 20 -2.48 1.68 0.69
N PHE A 21 -2.06 2.90 0.37
CA PHE A 21 -2.77 4.12 0.67
C PHE A 21 -2.77 5.03 -0.58
N PRO A 22 -3.64 4.76 -1.57
CA PRO A 22 -3.68 5.57 -2.78
C PRO A 22 -4.14 6.99 -2.47
N LEU A 23 -3.56 7.98 -3.15
CA LEU A 23 -3.93 9.39 -3.00
C LEU A 23 -4.88 9.78 -4.13
N TYR A 24 -6.13 10.05 -3.78
CA TYR A 24 -7.17 10.48 -4.69
C TYR A 24 -8.20 11.35 -3.97
N GLU A 25 -8.88 12.19 -4.73
CA GLU A 25 -9.98 13.05 -4.29
C GLU A 25 -11.29 12.60 -4.94
N ILE A 26 -12.41 12.84 -4.25
CA ILE A 26 -13.75 12.67 -4.81
C ILE A 26 -14.50 13.99 -4.68
N GLU A 27 -14.79 14.62 -5.81
CA GLU A 27 -15.56 15.86 -5.88
C GLU A 27 -16.79 15.64 -6.75
N GLN A 28 -17.99 15.88 -6.21
CA GLN A 28 -19.25 15.70 -6.95
C GLN A 28 -19.38 14.33 -7.66
N GLN A 29 -18.92 13.26 -7.01
CA GLN A 29 -18.87 11.87 -7.54
C GLN A 29 -17.81 11.63 -8.64
N GLN A 30 -17.00 12.63 -8.99
CA GLN A 30 -15.85 12.48 -9.88
C GLN A 30 -14.61 12.14 -9.06
N TYR A 31 -13.89 11.11 -9.46
CA TYR A 31 -12.66 10.68 -8.81
C TYR A 31 -11.48 11.32 -9.55
N THR A 32 -10.50 11.82 -8.81
CA THR A 32 -9.22 12.28 -9.36
C THR A 32 -8.10 11.63 -8.59
N ILE A 33 -7.28 10.80 -9.24
CA ILE A 33 -6.08 10.23 -8.62
C ILE A 33 -4.99 11.31 -8.62
N ASN A 34 -4.58 11.77 -7.43
CA ASN A 34 -3.58 12.83 -7.28
C ASN A 34 -2.14 12.32 -7.44
N TYR A 35 -1.93 11.01 -7.27
CA TYR A 35 -0.61 10.40 -7.40
C TYR A 35 -0.69 8.99 -7.96
N ILE A 36 0.04 8.74 -9.05
CA ILE A 36 0.21 7.43 -9.68
C ILE A 36 1.69 7.04 -9.51
N PRO A 37 2.01 5.97 -8.75
CA PRO A 37 3.39 5.50 -8.63
C PRO A 37 3.98 5.16 -10.01
N GLU A 38 5.20 5.62 -10.29
CA GLU A 38 5.89 5.36 -11.56
C GLU A 38 6.27 3.89 -11.75
N LYS A 39 6.46 3.17 -10.63
CA LYS A 39 6.92 1.78 -10.60
C LYS A 39 5.99 0.98 -9.71
N GLU A 40 5.89 -0.30 -10.01
CA GLU A 40 5.22 -1.25 -9.12
C GLU A 40 6.13 -1.56 -7.94
N VAL A 41 5.68 -1.18 -6.74
CA VAL A 41 6.38 -1.47 -5.49
C VAL A 41 5.56 -2.49 -4.71
N PRO A 42 6.10 -3.68 -4.38
CA PRO A 42 5.38 -4.68 -3.62
C PRO A 42 4.97 -4.16 -2.23
N VAL A 43 3.79 -4.55 -1.75
CA VAL A 43 3.27 -4.17 -0.42
C VAL A 43 4.25 -4.52 0.71
N THR A 44 5.03 -5.59 0.54
CA THR A 44 6.05 -6.05 1.49
C THR A 44 7.10 -4.99 1.79
N GLU A 45 7.41 -4.09 0.85
CA GLU A 45 8.36 -3.00 1.04
C GLU A 45 7.88 -2.00 2.10
N CYS A 46 6.57 -1.76 2.19
CA CYS A 46 5.98 -0.93 3.25
C CYS A 46 5.75 -1.73 4.54
N LEU A 47 5.30 -2.98 4.44
CA LEU A 47 4.91 -3.79 5.59
C LEU A 47 6.11 -4.23 6.45
N LYS A 48 7.27 -4.52 5.84
CA LYS A 48 8.46 -5.06 6.54
C LYS A 48 9.00 -4.15 7.64
N HIS A 49 8.77 -2.84 7.54
CA HIS A 49 9.24 -1.86 8.52
C HIS A 49 8.31 -1.72 9.75
N GLN A 50 7.11 -2.29 9.70
CA GLN A 50 6.09 -2.09 10.73
C GLN A 50 6.00 -3.33 11.63
N GLY A 51 6.38 -3.20 12.91
CA GLY A 51 6.40 -4.31 13.85
C GLY A 51 5.05 -5.00 14.05
N ARG A 52 3.93 -4.35 13.74
CA ARG A 52 2.59 -4.97 13.75
C ARG A 52 2.42 -6.08 12.70
N PHE A 53 3.20 -6.07 11.62
CA PHE A 53 3.12 -7.06 10.54
C PHE A 53 4.22 -8.11 10.58
N ARG A 54 5.12 -8.06 11.57
CA ARG A 54 6.26 -8.97 11.68
C ARG A 54 5.89 -10.46 11.59
N HIS A 55 4.73 -10.84 12.12
CA HIS A 55 4.25 -12.23 12.11
C HIS A 55 3.91 -12.74 10.70
N LEU A 56 3.57 -11.86 9.77
CA LEU A 56 3.24 -12.21 8.38
C LEU A 56 4.48 -12.64 7.58
N PHE A 57 5.68 -12.24 8.01
CA PHE A 57 6.95 -12.58 7.35
C PHE A 57 7.53 -13.92 7.79
N ARG A 58 6.79 -14.73 8.54
CA ARG A 58 7.14 -16.12 8.81
C ARG A 58 6.71 -16.99 7.63
N GLU A 59 7.47 -18.05 7.34
CA GLU A 59 7.27 -18.91 6.16
C GLU A 59 5.82 -19.41 6.03
N GLU A 60 5.18 -19.78 7.15
CA GLU A 60 3.81 -20.27 7.19
C GLU A 60 2.75 -19.22 6.77
N ASN A 61 3.09 -17.93 6.79
CA ASN A 61 2.18 -16.82 6.52
C ASN A 61 2.46 -16.09 5.20
N TYR A 62 3.44 -16.55 4.40
CA TYR A 62 3.72 -15.95 3.08
C TYR A 62 2.49 -15.87 2.15
N PRO A 63 1.60 -16.88 2.11
CA PRO A 63 0.38 -16.78 1.30
C PRO A 63 -0.51 -15.58 1.65
N ILE A 64 -0.47 -15.11 2.90
CA ILE A 64 -1.22 -13.94 3.34
C ILE A 64 -0.61 -12.65 2.76
N LEU A 65 0.72 -12.59 2.60
CA LEU A 65 1.38 -11.44 1.95
C LEU A 65 1.01 -11.35 0.47
N GLU A 66 0.88 -12.50 -0.21
CA GLU A 66 0.39 -12.58 -1.58
C GLU A 66 -1.08 -12.12 -1.68
N GLU A 67 -1.95 -12.59 -0.78
CA GLU A 67 -3.35 -12.14 -0.73
C GLU A 67 -3.47 -10.62 -0.51
N ILE A 68 -2.63 -10.03 0.36
CA ILE A 68 -2.61 -8.58 0.57
C ILE A 68 -2.17 -7.85 -0.71
N GLN A 69 -1.17 -8.37 -1.42
CA GLN A 69 -0.72 -7.79 -2.70
C GLN A 69 -1.86 -7.84 -3.73
N GLU A 70 -2.47 -9.01 -3.93
CA GLU A 70 -3.57 -9.20 -4.88
C GLU A 70 -4.76 -8.28 -4.58
N HIS A 71 -5.12 -8.16 -3.30
CA HIS A 71 -6.22 -7.29 -2.89
C HIS A 71 -5.89 -5.81 -3.10
N THR A 72 -4.66 -5.40 -2.84
CA THR A 72 -4.18 -4.03 -3.10
C THR A 72 -4.23 -3.70 -4.59
N ASP A 73 -3.75 -4.62 -5.44
CA ASP A 73 -3.77 -4.46 -6.89
C ASP A 73 -5.19 -4.48 -7.46
N TRP A 74 -6.08 -5.30 -6.88
CA TRP A 74 -7.49 -5.31 -7.23
C TRP A 74 -8.15 -3.95 -6.91
N TYR A 75 -7.96 -3.42 -5.70
CA TYR A 75 -8.49 -2.11 -5.33
C TYR A 75 -7.95 -1.00 -6.22
N TRP A 76 -6.66 -1.03 -6.55
CA TRP A 76 -6.05 -0.07 -7.44
C TRP A 76 -6.71 -0.08 -8.83
N LYS A 77 -6.96 -1.27 -9.40
CA LYS A 77 -7.70 -1.41 -10.67
C LYS A 77 -9.12 -0.87 -10.58
N GLN A 78 -9.81 -1.09 -9.46
CA GLN A 78 -11.14 -0.52 -9.24
C GLN A 78 -11.09 1.01 -9.19
N LEU A 79 -10.09 1.59 -8.53
CA LEU A 79 -9.93 3.04 -8.46
C LEU A 79 -9.65 3.64 -9.85
N LEU A 80 -8.76 3.01 -10.64
CA LEU A 80 -8.48 3.40 -12.02
C LEU A 80 -9.73 3.35 -12.91
N SER A 81 -10.67 2.43 -12.65
CA SER A 81 -11.93 2.35 -13.41
C SER A 81 -12.96 3.43 -13.05
N LYS A 82 -12.73 4.18 -11.96
CA LYS A 82 -13.62 5.26 -11.47
C LYS A 82 -13.12 6.66 -11.85
N THR A 83 -11.87 6.75 -12.32
CA THR A 83 -11.22 7.98 -12.80
C THR A 83 -11.43 8.11 -14.30
#